data_AF-A0A965PJY8-F1
#
_entry.id   AF-A0A965PJY8-F1
#
_cell.length_a   1.000
_cell.length_b   1.000
_cell.length_c   1.000
_cell.angle_alpha   90.00
_cell.angle_beta   90.00
_cell.angle_gamma   90.00
#
_symmetry.space_group_name_H-M   'P 1'
#
loop_
_entity.id
_entity.type
_entity.pdbx_description
1 polymer ?
#
loop_
_entity_poly.entity_id
_entity_poly.type
_entity_poly.pdbx_seq_one_letter_code
_entity_poly.pdbx_strand_id
1 'polypeptide(L)'
;MATNGYATLAEVKAALRIGTADTVDDALIDNCIGAASRLIDGYCNRQFWAATSATPRVFQANNEFWTDCDDFYTTDSFVLKTSSFADGTFDTTWQTSDYQLEPLNGVLDGLTWSYDKIRAVGNYLFPTVNANYGEQALVQVTAKWGWASVPEPIKQACIIQSSRIFKR
;
A
#
# COMPACT_ATOMS: atom_id res chain seq x y z
N MET A 1 -5.22 9.18 -19.20
CA MET A 1 -4.80 7.94 -18.52
C MET A 1 -5.09 8.10 -17.04
N ALA A 2 -5.84 7.16 -16.47
CA ALA A 2 -6.19 7.14 -15.07
C ALA A 2 -4.91 7.15 -14.25
N THR A 3 -4.72 8.21 -13.45
CA THR A 3 -3.60 8.28 -12.50
C THR A 3 -3.69 7.09 -11.56
N ASN A 4 -2.62 6.29 -11.47
CA ASN A 4 -2.54 5.10 -10.63
C ASN A 4 -3.64 4.04 -10.93
N GLY A 5 -4.03 3.92 -12.20
CA GLY A 5 -4.95 2.87 -12.65
C GLY A 5 -4.33 1.47 -12.58
N TYR A 6 -5.15 0.47 -12.25
CA TYR A 6 -4.72 -0.94 -12.16
C TYR A 6 -4.81 -1.72 -13.45
N ALA A 7 -5.37 -1.10 -14.49
CA ALA A 7 -5.39 -1.61 -15.84
C ALA A 7 -5.12 -0.45 -16.81
N THR A 8 -4.63 -0.80 -17.98
CA THR A 8 -4.46 0.14 -19.09
C THR A 8 -5.75 0.26 -19.89
N LEU A 9 -5.91 1.39 -20.58
CA LEU A 9 -6.98 1.61 -21.53
C LEU A 9 -7.04 0.50 -22.61
N ALA A 10 -5.88 0.07 -23.10
CA ALA A 10 -5.78 -0.98 -24.11
C ALA A 10 -6.29 -2.34 -23.60
N GLU A 11 -5.97 -2.71 -22.35
CA GLU A 11 -6.45 -3.95 -21.73
C GLU A 11 -7.98 -3.96 -21.57
N VAL A 12 -8.57 -2.83 -21.15
CA VAL A 12 -10.03 -2.73 -21.02
C VAL A 12 -10.72 -2.71 -22.39
N LYS A 13 -10.16 -2.01 -23.38
CA LYS A 13 -10.68 -2.03 -24.76
C LYS A 13 -10.65 -3.44 -25.34
N ALA A 14 -9.56 -4.18 -25.14
CA ALA A 14 -9.46 -5.58 -25.55
C ALA A 14 -10.56 -6.44 -24.90
N ALA A 15 -10.81 -6.28 -23.59
CA ALA A 15 -11.88 -6.99 -22.89
C ALA A 15 -13.29 -6.65 -23.40
N LEU A 16 -13.50 -5.40 -23.84
CA LEU A 16 -14.75 -4.92 -24.44
C LEU A 16 -14.87 -5.24 -25.94
N ARG A 17 -13.83 -5.80 -26.56
CA ARG A 17 -13.70 -6.02 -28.01
C ARG A 17 -13.76 -4.71 -28.83
N ILE A 18 -13.21 -3.64 -28.29
CA ILE A 18 -13.06 -2.34 -28.95
C ILE A 18 -11.64 -2.27 -29.54
N GLY A 19 -11.52 -1.91 -30.82
CA GLY A 19 -10.23 -1.76 -31.49
C GLY A 19 -9.40 -0.61 -30.91
N THR A 20 -8.08 -0.72 -30.90
CA THR A 20 -7.21 0.33 -30.35
C THR A 20 -7.30 1.66 -31.13
N ALA A 21 -7.63 1.60 -32.42
CA ALA A 21 -7.84 2.77 -33.29
C ALA A 21 -9.17 3.50 -33.05
N ASP A 22 -10.14 2.87 -32.39
CA ASP A 22 -11.40 3.52 -32.03
C ASP A 22 -11.22 4.29 -30.73
N THR A 23 -11.14 5.61 -30.80
CA THR A 23 -10.84 6.46 -29.64
C THR A 23 -12.06 7.22 -29.12
N VAL A 24 -13.26 6.91 -29.61
CA VAL A 24 -14.47 7.69 -29.28
C VAL A 24 -14.74 7.69 -27.78
N ASP A 25 -14.56 6.54 -27.14
CA ASP A 25 -14.88 6.33 -25.73
C ASP A 25 -13.67 6.31 -24.79
N ASP A 26 -12.48 6.65 -25.28
CA ASP A 26 -11.23 6.49 -24.52
C ASP A 26 -11.28 7.22 -23.18
N ALA A 27 -11.78 8.46 -23.16
CA ALA A 27 -11.92 9.25 -21.93
C ALA A 27 -12.94 8.65 -20.94
N LEU A 28 -14.03 8.06 -21.45
CA LEU A 28 -15.05 7.43 -20.61
C LEU A 28 -14.51 6.14 -20.00
N ILE A 29 -13.84 5.31 -20.80
CA ILE A 29 -13.21 4.07 -20.33
C ILE A 29 -12.12 4.38 -19.30
N ASP A 30 -11.30 5.41 -19.53
CA ASP A 30 -10.25 5.85 -18.60
C ASP A 30 -10.83 6.29 -17.24
N ASN A 31 -11.94 7.02 -17.24
CA ASN A 31 -12.67 7.36 -16.01
C ASN A 31 -13.20 6.10 -15.30
N CYS A 32 -13.68 5.10 -16.05
CA CYS A 32 -14.13 3.82 -15.49
C CYS A 32 -12.96 3.01 -14.88
N ILE A 33 -11.76 3.11 -15.44
CA ILE A 33 -10.53 2.53 -14.88
C ILE A 33 -10.17 3.20 -13.55
N GLY A 34 -10.19 4.54 -13.52
CA GLY A 34 -9.95 5.29 -12.28
C GLY A 34 -10.95 4.91 -11.18
N ALA A 35 -12.24 4.91 -11.51
CA ALA A 35 -13.30 4.54 -10.56
C ALA A 35 -13.16 3.09 -10.07
N ALA A 36 -12.95 2.13 -10.97
CA ALA A 36 -12.74 0.73 -10.60
C ALA A 36 -11.52 0.53 -9.70
N SER A 37 -10.42 1.21 -9.99
CA SER A 37 -9.20 1.14 -9.19
C SER A 37 -9.44 1.65 -7.76
N ARG A 38 -10.10 2.80 -7.61
CA ARG A 38 -10.45 3.34 -6.28
C ARG A 38 -11.47 2.46 -5.52
N LEU A 39 -12.39 1.81 -6.24
CA LEU A 39 -13.31 0.84 -5.63
C LEU A 39 -12.56 -0.37 -5.08
N ILE A 40 -11.56 -0.89 -5.81
CA ILE A 40 -10.72 -1.99 -5.35
C ILE A 40 -9.94 -1.57 -4.10
N ASP A 41 -9.40 -0.35 -4.07
CA ASP A 41 -8.69 0.15 -2.88
C ASP A 41 -9.58 0.18 -1.65
N GLY A 42 -10.77 0.75 -1.78
CA GLY A 42 -11.73 0.82 -0.67
C GLY A 42 -12.23 -0.55 -0.23
N TYR A 43 -12.32 -1.51 -1.16
CA TYR A 43 -12.74 -2.87 -0.82
C TYR A 43 -11.62 -3.65 -0.12
N CYS A 44 -10.38 -3.51 -0.59
CA CYS A 44 -9.23 -4.20 -0.02
C CYS A 44 -8.61 -3.49 1.19
N ASN A 45 -8.96 -2.22 1.42
CA ASN A 45 -8.27 -1.29 2.33
C ASN A 45 -6.77 -1.18 2.06
N ARG A 46 -6.39 -1.19 0.77
CA ARG A 46 -4.99 -1.26 0.32
C ARG A 46 -4.76 -0.41 -0.92
N GLN A 47 -3.50 -0.09 -1.16
CA GLN A 47 -3.02 0.61 -2.35
C GLN A 47 -2.11 -0.33 -3.14
N PHE A 48 -2.39 -0.57 -4.42
CA PHE A 48 -1.63 -1.51 -5.26
C PHE A 48 -0.71 -0.84 -6.30
N TRP A 49 -0.67 0.49 -6.36
CA TRP A 49 0.28 1.21 -7.22
C TRP A 49 1.57 1.55 -6.46
N ALA A 50 2.71 1.46 -7.16
CA ALA A 50 4.02 1.84 -6.62
C ALA A 50 4.13 3.36 -6.48
N ALA A 51 4.20 3.87 -5.24
CA ALA A 51 4.62 5.25 -5.02
C ALA A 51 6.10 5.41 -5.39
N THR A 52 6.42 6.50 -6.08
CA THR A 52 7.79 6.78 -6.56
C THR A 52 8.67 7.38 -5.48
N SER A 53 8.10 8.24 -4.63
CA SER A 53 8.77 8.87 -3.50
C SER A 53 8.47 8.14 -2.19
N ALA A 54 9.49 8.10 -1.32
CA ALA A 54 9.28 7.70 0.06
C ALA A 54 8.66 8.86 0.84
N THR A 55 7.57 8.61 1.57
CA THR A 55 6.90 9.63 2.39
C THR A 55 6.62 9.10 3.78
N PRO A 56 6.69 9.95 4.83
CA PRO A 56 6.39 9.52 6.19
C PRO A 56 4.89 9.29 6.36
N ARG A 57 4.53 8.19 7.04
CA ARG A 57 3.21 7.93 7.63
C ARG A 57 3.39 7.54 9.09
N VAL A 58 2.38 7.82 9.89
CA VAL A 58 2.41 7.54 11.33
C VAL A 58 1.41 6.41 11.64
N PHE A 59 1.87 5.46 12.43
CA PHE A 59 1.15 4.26 12.81
C PHE A 59 1.13 4.12 14.33
N GLN A 60 0.08 3.46 14.80
CA GLN A 60 0.00 2.97 16.15
C GLN A 60 0.54 1.54 16.17
N ALA A 61 1.45 1.26 17.10
CA ALA A 61 1.89 -0.11 17.33
C ALA A 61 0.75 -0.93 17.95
N ASN A 62 0.55 -2.15 17.47
CA ASN A 62 -0.47 -3.04 18.01
C ASN A 62 -0.07 -3.55 19.39
N ASN A 63 1.23 -3.76 19.61
CA ASN A 63 1.84 -3.94 20.93
C ASN A 63 3.36 -3.66 20.86
N GLU A 64 4.08 -3.99 21.92
CA GLU A 64 5.52 -3.77 22.04
C GLU A 64 6.36 -4.51 20.98
N PHE A 65 5.83 -5.56 20.37
CA PHE A 65 6.56 -6.47 19.48
C PHE A 65 6.21 -6.32 18.01
N TRP A 66 5.05 -5.78 17.66
CA TRP A 66 4.68 -5.61 16.26
C TRP A 66 3.78 -4.40 16.00
N THR A 67 3.96 -3.83 14.81
CA THR A 67 3.13 -2.77 14.25
C THR A 67 2.74 -3.17 12.84
N ASP A 68 1.44 -3.13 12.56
CA ASP A 68 0.94 -3.15 11.20
C ASP A 68 1.21 -1.78 10.56
N CYS A 69 1.41 -1.77 9.25
CA CYS A 69 1.63 -0.56 8.48
C CYS A 69 1.04 -0.71 7.07
N ASP A 70 0.94 0.39 6.35
CA ASP A 70 0.52 0.34 4.96
C ASP A 70 1.57 -0.38 4.10
N ASP A 71 1.11 -1.01 3.03
CA ASP A 71 1.98 -1.73 2.10
C ASP A 71 3.17 -0.88 1.63
N PHE A 72 4.37 -1.43 1.65
CA PHE A 72 5.52 -0.87 0.96
C PHE A 72 6.38 -1.98 0.34
N TYR A 73 7.03 -1.68 -0.79
CA TYR A 73 7.57 -2.72 -1.66
C TYR A 73 9.11 -2.76 -1.74
N THR A 74 9.80 -1.83 -1.08
CA THR A 74 11.26 -1.78 -1.07
C THR A 74 11.77 -1.18 0.24
N THR A 75 12.98 -1.59 0.64
CA THR A 75 13.73 -0.99 1.75
C THR A 75 14.54 0.23 1.32
N ASP A 76 14.56 0.57 0.02
CA ASP A 76 15.19 1.78 -0.47
C ASP A 76 14.53 3.02 0.13
N SER A 77 15.32 3.83 0.84
CA SER A 77 14.84 4.99 1.59
C SER A 77 13.84 4.65 2.70
N PHE A 78 13.80 3.39 3.15
CA PHE A 78 13.03 3.00 4.32
C PHE A 78 13.66 3.56 5.60
N VAL A 79 12.85 4.21 6.43
CA VAL A 79 13.27 4.70 7.74
C VAL A 79 12.16 4.42 8.76
N LEU A 80 12.53 3.73 9.83
CA LEU A 80 11.66 3.49 10.99
C LEU A 80 12.09 4.38 12.15
N LYS A 81 11.15 5.14 12.69
CA LYS A 81 11.35 5.95 13.89
C LYS A 81 10.22 5.76 14.89
N THR A 82 10.53 6.02 16.15
CA THR A 82 9.54 6.03 17.24
C THR A 82 9.67 7.31 18.05
N SER A 83 8.56 7.77 18.62
CA SER A 83 8.54 8.87 19.59
C SER A 83 8.72 8.32 21.00
N SER A 84 9.81 8.71 21.68
CA SER A 84 10.07 8.22 23.05
C SER A 84 9.23 8.92 24.12
N PHE A 85 8.76 10.14 23.85
CA PHE A 85 8.03 10.98 24.81
C PHE A 85 6.56 11.21 24.45
N ALA A 86 6.06 10.60 23.36
CA ALA A 86 4.68 10.75 22.92
C ALA A 86 4.27 12.21 22.64
N ASP A 87 5.21 13.03 22.20
CA ASP A 87 5.07 14.48 21.98
C ASP A 87 4.89 14.84 20.48
N GLY A 88 4.83 13.83 19.61
CA GLY A 88 4.79 14.00 18.16
C GLY A 88 6.17 14.17 17.51
N THR A 89 7.24 14.18 18.30
CA THR A 89 8.63 14.15 17.83
C THR A 89 9.08 12.70 17.67
N PHE A 90 9.52 12.31 16.47
CA PHE A 90 10.06 10.98 16.20
C PHE A 90 11.59 11.03 16.26
N ASP A 91 12.09 10.95 17.48
CA ASP A 91 13.48 11.20 17.85
C ASP A 91 14.35 9.94 17.89
N THR A 92 13.73 8.77 18.09
CA THR A 92 14.44 7.48 18.09
C THR A 92 14.42 6.86 16.70
N THR A 93 15.58 6.67 16.07
CA THR A 93 15.72 6.00 14.76
C THR A 93 16.22 4.57 14.94
N TRP A 94 15.48 3.60 14.41
CA TRP A 94 15.80 2.18 14.54
C TRP A 94 16.77 1.73 13.45
N GLN A 95 17.71 0.86 13.78
CA GLN A 95 18.62 0.23 12.82
C GLN A 95 17.99 -1.04 12.23
N THR A 96 18.53 -1.51 11.11
CA THR A 96 18.07 -2.76 10.47
C THR A 96 18.21 -3.99 11.36
N SER A 97 19.06 -3.94 12.39
CA SER A 97 19.18 -5.00 13.41
C SER A 97 18.08 -4.98 14.46
N ASP A 98 17.30 -3.90 14.54
CA ASP A 98 16.29 -3.70 15.59
C ASP A 98 14.87 -4.03 15.10
N TYR A 99 14.69 -4.35 13.82
CA TYR A 99 13.40 -4.74 13.27
C TYR A 99 13.52 -5.83 12.21
N GLN A 100 12.44 -6.60 12.07
CA GLN A 100 12.22 -7.56 10.99
C GLN A 100 10.99 -7.12 10.20
N LEU A 101 11.13 -7.02 8.88
CA LEU A 101 10.03 -6.72 7.99
C LEU A 101 9.29 -8.00 7.60
N GLU A 102 7.97 -7.94 7.61
CA GLU A 102 7.07 -9.06 7.31
C GLU A 102 6.09 -8.67 6.18
N PRO A 103 5.67 -9.63 5.32
CA PRO A 103 5.96 -11.06 5.40
C PRO A 103 7.40 -11.42 5.02
N LEU A 104 7.89 -12.49 5.65
CA LEU A 104 9.23 -13.00 5.36
C LEU A 104 9.34 -13.45 3.90
N ASN A 105 10.50 -13.19 3.29
CA ASN A 105 10.80 -13.49 1.89
C ASN A 105 9.92 -12.74 0.87
N GLY A 106 9.12 -11.76 1.30
CA GLY A 106 8.18 -11.06 0.42
C GLY A 106 7.12 -11.98 -0.17
N VAL A 107 6.74 -13.04 0.54
CA VAL A 107 5.74 -14.02 0.09
C VAL A 107 4.74 -14.29 1.20
N LEU A 108 3.45 -14.23 0.85
CA LEU A 108 2.34 -14.63 1.70
C LEU A 108 1.42 -15.57 0.90
N ASP A 109 1.14 -16.75 1.45
CA ASP A 109 0.29 -17.79 0.80
C ASP A 109 0.70 -18.15 -0.63
N GLY A 110 2.02 -18.10 -0.92
CA GLY A 110 2.58 -18.42 -2.23
C GLY A 110 2.51 -17.28 -3.26
N LEU A 111 2.03 -16.10 -2.86
CA LEU A 111 1.99 -14.90 -3.69
C LEU A 111 3.09 -13.93 -3.28
N THR A 112 3.75 -13.30 -4.25
CA THR A 112 4.61 -12.14 -3.98
C THR A 112 3.79 -11.07 -3.26
N TRP A 113 4.33 -10.48 -2.20
CA TRP A 113 3.62 -9.59 -1.29
C TRP A 113 4.50 -8.40 -0.88
N SER A 114 3.88 -7.23 -0.70
CA SER A 114 4.54 -6.06 -0.10
C SER A 114 4.72 -6.25 1.40
N TYR A 115 5.66 -5.55 2.02
CA TYR A 115 5.71 -5.52 3.48
C TYR A 115 4.51 -4.75 4.03
N ASP A 116 3.83 -5.33 5.01
CA ASP A 116 2.67 -4.74 5.69
C ASP A 116 2.79 -4.80 7.22
N LYS A 117 3.88 -5.39 7.72
CA LYS A 117 4.10 -5.56 9.15
C LYS A 117 5.56 -5.44 9.52
N ILE A 118 5.80 -4.87 10.69
CA ILE A 118 7.14 -4.71 11.26
C ILE A 118 7.15 -5.35 12.64
N ARG A 119 8.11 -6.24 12.86
CA ARG A 119 8.36 -6.87 14.16
C ARG A 119 9.59 -6.24 14.82
N ALA A 120 9.48 -5.92 16.10
CA ALA A 120 10.61 -5.49 16.89
C ALA A 120 11.52 -6.68 17.24
N VAL A 121 12.82 -6.51 17.04
CA VAL A 121 13.86 -7.49 17.41
C VAL A 121 15.07 -6.74 17.98
N GLY A 122 16.05 -7.44 18.53
CA GLY A 122 17.27 -6.80 19.01
C GLY A 122 17.03 -5.87 20.20
N ASN A 123 17.33 -4.57 20.04
CA ASN A 123 17.49 -3.64 21.17
C ASN A 123 16.23 -2.83 21.52
N TYR A 124 15.24 -2.75 20.63
CA TYR A 124 14.07 -1.91 20.81
C TYR A 124 12.77 -2.70 20.88
N LEU A 125 11.79 -2.11 21.54
CA LEU A 125 10.38 -2.48 21.53
C LEU A 125 9.58 -1.27 21.05
N PHE A 126 8.46 -1.50 20.38
CA PHE A 126 7.58 -0.41 19.99
C PHE A 126 6.99 0.27 21.22
N PRO A 127 7.00 1.61 21.29
CA PRO A 127 6.39 2.31 22.40
C PRO A 127 4.86 2.15 22.33
N THR A 128 4.28 1.77 23.47
CA THR A 128 2.85 1.78 23.71
C THR A 128 2.56 2.76 24.83
N VAL A 129 1.45 3.48 24.73
CA VAL A 129 0.93 4.25 25.87
C VAL A 129 0.17 3.30 26.80
N ASN A 130 0.25 3.54 28.11
CA ASN A 130 -0.54 2.76 29.07
C ASN A 130 -2.05 2.94 28.78
N ALA A 131 -2.85 1.89 28.99
CA ALA A 131 -4.31 1.88 28.83
C ALA A 131 -5.05 3.09 29.43
N ASN A 132 -4.49 3.74 30.46
CA ASN A 132 -5.06 4.96 31.06
C ASN A 132 -4.97 6.21 30.16
N TYR A 133 -4.09 6.23 29.15
CA TYR A 133 -3.83 7.36 28.25
C TYR A 133 -4.32 7.11 26.82
N GLY A 134 -5.08 6.02 26.60
CA GLY A 134 -5.64 5.66 25.31
C GLY A 134 -4.63 4.97 24.40
N GLU A 135 -4.72 5.23 23.10
CA GLU A 135 -3.86 4.69 22.05
C GLU A 135 -3.31 5.85 21.22
N GLN A 136 -1.99 5.89 20.98
CA GLN A 136 -1.34 6.98 20.25
C GLN A 136 -0.43 6.43 19.15
N ALA A 137 -0.43 7.13 18.01
CA ALA A 137 0.41 6.80 16.88
C ALA A 137 1.86 7.27 17.14
N LEU A 138 2.68 6.36 17.69
CA LEU A 138 4.05 6.63 18.13
C LEU A 138 5.12 6.07 17.19
N VAL A 139 4.72 5.42 16.10
CA VAL A 139 5.62 4.85 15.09
C VAL A 139 5.53 5.70 13.84
N GLN A 140 6.65 6.16 13.31
CA GLN A 140 6.73 6.78 11.99
C GLN A 140 7.53 5.89 11.05
N VAL A 141 6.91 5.54 9.93
CA VAL A 141 7.56 4.80 8.85
C VAL A 141 7.63 5.72 7.64
N THR A 142 8.82 5.90 7.09
CA THR A 142 9.03 6.54 5.79
C THR A 142 9.36 5.45 4.79
N ALA A 143 8.52 5.25 3.78
CA ALA A 143 8.69 4.19 2.80
C ALA A 143 8.06 4.55 1.45
N LYS A 144 8.40 3.79 0.40
CA LYS A 144 7.71 3.83 -0.89
C LYS A 144 6.47 2.92 -0.82
N TRP A 145 5.32 3.54 -0.66
CA TRP A 145 4.04 2.86 -0.43
C TRP A 145 3.51 2.10 -1.65
N GLY A 146 2.69 1.09 -1.37
CA GLY A 146 2.02 0.21 -2.30
C GLY A 146 2.85 -1.02 -2.67
N TRP A 147 2.72 -1.43 -3.92
CA TRP A 147 3.25 -2.68 -4.44
C TRP A 147 4.23 -2.44 -5.58
N ALA A 148 5.27 -3.27 -5.70
CA ALA A 148 6.29 -3.13 -6.74
C ALA A 148 5.68 -3.17 -8.15
N SER A 149 4.62 -3.95 -8.30
CA SER A 149 3.76 -4.01 -9.48
C SER A 149 2.34 -4.37 -9.05
N VAL A 150 1.35 -3.88 -9.78
CA VAL A 150 -0.06 -4.25 -9.57
C VAL A 150 -0.20 -5.78 -9.74
N PRO A 151 -0.69 -6.51 -8.73
CA PRO A 151 -0.88 -7.95 -8.84
C PRO A 151 -1.87 -8.32 -9.94
N GLU A 152 -1.63 -9.42 -10.65
CA GLU A 152 -2.48 -9.83 -11.77
C GLU A 152 -3.97 -10.01 -11.38
N PRO A 153 -4.33 -10.58 -10.22
CA PRO A 153 -5.72 -10.63 -9.78
C PRO A 153 -6.37 -9.24 -9.61
N ILE A 154 -5.60 -8.24 -9.17
CA ILE A 154 -6.06 -6.86 -9.01
C ILE A 154 -6.29 -6.20 -10.36
N LYS A 155 -5.38 -6.42 -11.32
CA LYS A 155 -5.56 -5.98 -12.71
C LYS A 155 -6.82 -6.59 -13.32
N GLN A 156 -7.01 -7.90 -13.20
CA GLN A 156 -8.19 -8.58 -13.74
C GLN A 156 -9.49 -8.06 -13.09
N ALA A 157 -9.49 -7.87 -11.78
CA ALA A 157 -10.63 -7.26 -11.08
C ALA A 157 -10.93 -5.85 -11.61
N CYS A 158 -9.90 -5.04 -11.86
CA CYS A 158 -10.04 -3.70 -12.44
C CYS A 158 -10.66 -3.77 -13.84
N ILE A 159 -10.16 -4.64 -14.73
CA ILE A 159 -10.69 -4.81 -16.08
C ILE A 159 -12.17 -5.19 -16.06
N ILE A 160 -12.56 -6.16 -15.22
CA ILE A 160 -13.96 -6.61 -15.08
C ILE A 160 -14.83 -5.47 -14.58
N GLN A 161 -14.40 -4.78 -13.52
CA GLN A 161 -15.19 -3.74 -12.88
C GLN A 161 -15.32 -2.51 -13.79
N SER A 162 -14.25 -2.07 -14.46
CA SER A 162 -14.29 -0.99 -15.44
C SER A 162 -15.23 -1.31 -16.60
N SER A 163 -15.17 -2.54 -17.12
CA SER A 163 -16.06 -3.00 -18.20
C SER A 163 -17.53 -2.96 -17.80
N ARG A 164 -17.85 -3.32 -16.55
CA ARG A 164 -19.21 -3.25 -16.00
C ARG A 164 -19.68 -1.81 -15.80
N ILE A 165 -18.84 -0.94 -15.25
CA ILE A 165 -19.16 0.48 -15.05
C ILE A 165 -19.39 1.18 -16.40
N PHE A 166 -18.64 0.81 -17.44
CA PHE A 166 -18.79 1.37 -18.77
C PHE A 166 -20.11 0.96 -19.44
N LYS A 167 -20.51 -0.31 -19.32
CA LYS A 167 -21.71 -0.89 -19.98
C LYS A 167 -23.05 -0.63 -19.26
N ARG A 168 -23.02 0.05 -18.12
CA ARG A 168 -24.19 0.25 -17.24
C ARG A 168 -25.36 0.96 -17.91
#